data_AF-A0AAD7MHC2-F1
#
_entry.id   AF-A0AAD7MHC2-F1
#
_cell.length_a   1.000
_cell.length_b   1.000
_cell.length_c   1.000
_cell.angle_alpha   90.00
_cell.angle_beta   90.00
_cell.angle_gamma   90.00
#
_symmetry.space_group_name_H-M   'P 1'
#
loop_
_entity.id
_entity.type
_entity.pdbx_description
1 polymer ?
#
loop_
_entity_poly.entity_id
_entity_poly.type
_entity_poly.pdbx_seq_one_letter_code
_entity_poly.pdbx_strand_id
1 'polypeptide(L)'
;MGHWPEGSLRYPPHTDPPVNEALAAQVGYAPAVISLMKRLPYLDSEANFDDSKYIIGRTRWADYTSDADIAEGRHPYPYEYLRHCPDLDPWLLPLMLPRTDGWHVLLDTKLGVVRAYNTEGSQLLRNTVEWRRHGVIPAAEAHTLQWTEYRRAPLVPSARYFTELIDTYRSLDRLPIIDADRNDPKEKLYPSRSARHVNRRKEEQKMLLALYRECGWPNNWRRAEFISKWEAGSYGI
;
A
#
# COMPACT_ATOMS: atom_id res chain seq x y z
N MET A 1 -1.95 9.39 -5.82
CA MET A 1 -3.23 10.13 -5.74
C MET A 1 -3.23 11.47 -6.48
N GLY A 2 -2.38 12.44 -6.11
CA GLY A 2 -2.47 13.80 -6.70
C GLY A 2 -2.31 13.91 -8.23
N HIS A 3 -1.73 12.89 -8.87
CA HIS A 3 -1.54 12.77 -10.32
C HIS A 3 -2.38 11.64 -10.96
N TRP A 4 -3.07 10.83 -10.15
CA TRP A 4 -3.90 9.75 -10.71
C TRP A 4 -4.95 10.35 -11.64
N PRO A 5 -5.22 9.72 -12.79
CA PRO A 5 -6.31 10.13 -13.66
C PRO A 5 -7.61 10.33 -12.88
N GLU A 6 -8.40 11.30 -13.32
CA GLU A 6 -9.76 11.43 -12.85
C GLU A 6 -10.52 10.14 -13.22
N GLY A 7 -11.16 9.50 -12.25
CA GLY A 7 -11.81 8.20 -12.45
C GLY A 7 -10.96 6.97 -12.10
N SER A 8 -9.70 7.10 -11.68
CA SER A 8 -8.90 5.94 -11.21
C SER A 8 -9.40 5.31 -9.91
N LEU A 9 -10.39 5.92 -9.25
CA LEU A 9 -11.04 5.40 -8.05
C LEU A 9 -12.51 5.09 -8.36
N ARG A 10 -12.92 3.88 -8.02
CA ARG A 10 -14.31 3.43 -8.02
C ARG A 10 -14.84 3.52 -6.60
N TYR A 11 -15.89 4.32 -6.42
CA TYR A 11 -16.55 4.53 -5.15
C TYR A 11 -17.79 3.64 -5.02
N PRO A 12 -18.15 3.22 -3.80
CA PRO A 12 -19.43 2.56 -3.58
C PRO A 12 -20.61 3.48 -3.95
N PRO A 13 -21.79 2.94 -4.31
CA PRO A 13 -22.11 1.51 -4.36
C PRO A 13 -21.54 0.83 -5.61
N HIS A 14 -20.77 -0.25 -5.41
CA HIS A 14 -20.18 -1.03 -6.51
C HIS A 14 -21.26 -1.83 -7.22
N THR A 15 -21.79 -1.31 -8.32
CA THR A 15 -22.83 -1.97 -9.12
C THR A 15 -22.29 -2.67 -10.35
N ASP A 16 -21.09 -2.31 -10.81
CA ASP A 16 -20.47 -2.88 -12.01
C ASP A 16 -18.92 -2.88 -11.93
N PRO A 17 -18.26 -4.02 -11.66
CA PRO A 17 -18.86 -5.24 -11.10
C PRO A 17 -19.20 -5.07 -9.61
N PRO A 18 -20.26 -5.73 -9.11
CA PRO A 18 -20.52 -5.80 -7.68
C PRO A 18 -19.56 -6.76 -6.98
N VAL A 19 -19.42 -6.61 -5.66
CA VAL A 19 -18.71 -7.59 -4.82
C VAL A 19 -19.47 -8.92 -4.84
N ASN A 20 -18.79 -10.02 -5.18
CA ASN A 20 -19.37 -11.36 -5.17
C ASN A 20 -19.48 -11.91 -3.74
N GLU A 21 -20.59 -11.58 -3.07
CA GLU A 21 -20.83 -11.96 -1.67
C GLU A 21 -20.86 -13.49 -1.47
N ALA A 22 -21.35 -14.24 -2.46
CA ALA A 22 -21.42 -15.70 -2.41
C ALA A 22 -20.02 -16.32 -2.40
N LEU A 23 -19.14 -15.87 -3.32
CA LEU A 23 -17.74 -16.30 -3.33
C LEU A 23 -17.03 -15.89 -2.04
N ALA A 24 -17.22 -14.66 -1.58
CA ALA A 24 -16.58 -14.16 -0.37
C ALA A 24 -16.97 -15.00 0.87
N ALA A 25 -18.25 -15.39 0.98
CA ALA A 25 -18.70 -16.30 2.02
C ALA A 25 -18.12 -17.71 1.85
N GLN A 26 -18.06 -18.22 0.61
CA GLN A 26 -17.50 -19.54 0.29
C GLN A 26 -16.03 -19.66 0.69
N VAL A 27 -15.23 -18.62 0.47
CA VAL A 27 -13.81 -18.58 0.87
C VAL A 27 -13.59 -18.18 2.33
N GLY A 28 -14.67 -18.01 3.10
CA GLY A 28 -14.63 -17.93 4.56
C GLY A 28 -14.42 -16.52 5.13
N TYR A 29 -14.75 -15.45 4.40
CA TYR A 29 -14.85 -14.12 5.02
C TYR A 29 -16.04 -14.01 5.96
N ALA A 30 -15.88 -13.30 7.07
CA ALA A 30 -16.98 -13.01 7.98
C ALA A 30 -17.99 -12.02 7.36
N PRO A 31 -19.29 -12.07 7.69
CA PRO A 31 -20.30 -11.17 7.13
C PRO A 31 -19.98 -9.68 7.30
N ALA A 32 -19.35 -9.29 8.42
CA ALA A 32 -18.92 -7.92 8.66
C ALA A 32 -17.82 -7.46 7.67
N VAL A 33 -16.91 -8.36 7.30
CA VAL A 33 -15.87 -8.10 6.30
C VAL A 33 -16.50 -7.95 4.91
N ILE A 34 -17.42 -8.85 4.53
CA ILE A 34 -18.14 -8.76 3.25
C ILE A 34 -18.92 -7.43 3.16
N SER A 35 -19.59 -7.04 4.25
CA SER A 35 -20.28 -5.74 4.33
C SER A 35 -19.31 -4.56 4.15
N LEU A 36 -18.10 -4.66 4.70
CA LEU A 36 -17.07 -3.65 4.53
C LEU A 36 -16.52 -3.60 3.11
N MET A 37 -16.28 -4.74 2.46
CA MET A 37 -15.83 -4.80 1.06
C MET A 37 -16.77 -4.01 0.14
N LYS A 38 -18.07 -3.98 0.43
CA LYS A 38 -19.07 -3.21 -0.33
C LYS A 38 -19.02 -1.69 -0.12
N ARG A 39 -18.26 -1.21 0.88
CA ARG A 39 -18.20 0.20 1.32
C ARG A 39 -16.83 0.84 1.11
N LEU A 40 -15.81 0.05 0.79
CA LEU A 40 -14.47 0.59 0.52
C LEU A 40 -14.38 1.09 -0.92
N PRO A 41 -13.66 2.19 -1.20
CA PRO A 41 -13.30 2.54 -2.57
C PRO A 41 -12.21 1.59 -3.09
N TYR A 42 -12.21 1.35 -4.40
CA TYR A 42 -11.21 0.53 -5.08
C TYR A 42 -10.52 1.29 -6.19
N LEU A 43 -9.29 0.89 -6.52
CA LEU A 43 -8.64 1.37 -7.73
C LEU A 43 -9.27 0.72 -8.96
N ASP A 44 -9.29 1.47 -10.06
CA ASP A 44 -9.49 0.87 -11.37
C ASP A 44 -8.31 -0.04 -11.76
N SER A 45 -8.60 -1.09 -12.54
CA SER A 45 -7.65 -2.14 -12.89
C SER A 45 -6.39 -1.61 -13.59
N GLU A 46 -6.52 -0.66 -14.53
CA GLU A 46 -5.37 -0.05 -15.21
C GLU A 46 -4.48 0.75 -14.24
N ALA A 47 -5.08 1.39 -13.24
CA ALA A 47 -4.34 2.09 -12.20
C ALA A 47 -3.70 1.12 -11.18
N ASN A 48 -4.28 -0.06 -10.98
CA ASN A 48 -3.83 -1.02 -9.99
C ASN A 48 -2.57 -1.82 -10.42
N PHE A 49 -2.27 -1.87 -11.72
CA PHE A 49 -1.06 -2.54 -12.24
C PHE A 49 0.11 -1.59 -12.53
N ASP A 50 -0.08 -0.29 -12.33
CA ASP A 50 0.98 0.70 -12.51
C ASP A 50 1.80 0.85 -11.22
N ASP A 51 3.02 0.30 -11.22
CA ASP A 51 3.92 0.31 -10.07
C ASP A 51 4.23 1.74 -9.56
N SER A 52 4.12 2.76 -10.42
CA SER A 52 4.27 4.17 -10.00
C SER A 52 3.12 4.69 -9.12
N LYS A 53 2.02 3.94 -9.05
CA LYS A 53 0.82 4.26 -8.27
C LYS A 53 0.77 3.51 -6.94
N TYR A 54 1.80 2.75 -6.59
CA TYR A 54 1.84 2.00 -5.33
C TYR A 54 2.02 2.92 -4.12
N ILE A 55 1.15 2.72 -3.13
CA ILE A 55 1.35 3.33 -1.81
C ILE A 55 2.41 2.56 -1.06
N ILE A 56 2.59 1.25 -1.20
CA ILE A 56 3.73 0.54 -0.58
C ILE A 56 4.42 -0.33 -1.63
N GLY A 57 5.75 -0.36 -1.61
CA GLY A 57 6.55 -1.09 -2.59
C GLY A 57 6.23 -2.56 -2.63
N ARG A 58 6.24 -3.12 -3.85
CA ARG A 58 5.98 -4.54 -4.13
C ARG A 58 4.64 -5.06 -3.59
N THR A 59 3.66 -4.15 -3.49
CA THR A 59 2.27 -4.47 -3.19
C THR A 59 1.38 -3.95 -4.31
N ARG A 60 0.16 -4.47 -4.39
CA ARG A 60 -0.93 -3.87 -5.15
C ARG A 60 -2.11 -3.63 -4.23
N TRP A 61 -3.04 -2.77 -4.63
CA TRP A 61 -4.27 -2.60 -3.88
C TRP A 61 -5.18 -3.81 -4.07
N ALA A 62 -5.83 -4.23 -2.98
CA ALA A 62 -6.88 -5.22 -3.06
C ALA A 62 -8.14 -4.58 -3.66
N ASP A 63 -8.70 -5.21 -4.68
CA ASP A 63 -9.96 -4.85 -5.32
C ASP A 63 -10.98 -5.99 -5.17
N TYR A 64 -11.81 -5.92 -4.13
CA TYR A 64 -12.79 -6.98 -3.87
C TYR A 64 -14.04 -6.93 -4.74
N THR A 65 -14.05 -6.10 -5.80
CA THR A 65 -14.99 -6.29 -6.92
C THR A 65 -14.47 -7.35 -7.91
N SER A 66 -13.21 -7.77 -7.79
CA SER A 66 -12.61 -8.88 -8.52
C SER A 66 -12.69 -10.19 -7.73
N ASP A 67 -13.24 -11.24 -8.35
CA ASP A 67 -13.28 -12.58 -7.77
C ASP A 67 -11.88 -13.14 -7.46
N ALA A 68 -10.88 -12.77 -8.26
CA ALA A 68 -9.49 -13.19 -8.05
C ALA A 68 -8.93 -12.62 -6.73
N ASP A 69 -9.21 -11.35 -6.43
CA ASP A 69 -8.76 -10.69 -5.20
C ASP A 69 -9.53 -11.18 -3.97
N ILE A 70 -10.82 -11.51 -4.14
CA ILE A 70 -11.60 -12.18 -3.09
C ILE A 70 -10.91 -13.49 -2.70
N ALA A 71 -10.57 -14.34 -3.67
CA ALA A 71 -9.89 -15.61 -3.42
C ALA A 71 -8.47 -15.39 -2.85
N GLU A 72 -7.65 -14.56 -3.50
CA GLU A 72 -6.26 -14.32 -3.12
C GLU A 72 -6.14 -13.69 -1.72
N GLY A 73 -7.07 -12.79 -1.35
CA GLY A 73 -7.04 -12.10 -0.07
C GLY A 73 -7.21 -13.00 1.16
N ARG A 74 -7.58 -14.28 0.99
CA ARG A 74 -7.60 -15.25 2.09
C ARG A 74 -6.24 -15.87 2.34
N HIS A 75 -5.36 -15.87 1.34
CA HIS A 75 -4.08 -16.54 1.42
C HIS A 75 -3.03 -15.61 2.05
N PRO A 76 -2.37 -16.03 3.15
CA PRO A 76 -1.43 -15.18 3.85
C PRO A 76 -0.13 -14.94 3.08
N TYR A 77 0.21 -15.77 2.10
CA TYR A 77 1.46 -15.66 1.33
C TYR A 77 1.27 -16.11 -0.12
N PRO A 78 1.73 -15.33 -1.11
CA PRO A 78 1.66 -15.69 -2.53
C PRO A 78 2.77 -16.66 -2.96
N TYR A 79 3.74 -16.97 -2.09
CA TYR A 79 4.87 -17.82 -2.44
C TYR A 79 4.48 -19.30 -2.61
N GLU A 80 4.99 -19.92 -3.69
CA GLU A 80 4.68 -21.31 -4.02
C GLU A 80 5.04 -22.31 -2.92
N TYR A 81 6.14 -22.08 -2.19
CA TYR A 81 6.58 -22.94 -1.10
C TYR A 81 5.71 -22.83 0.16
N LEU A 82 4.80 -21.84 0.21
CA LEU A 82 3.84 -21.62 1.28
C LEU A 82 2.39 -21.93 0.86
N ARG A 83 2.16 -22.58 -0.30
CA ARG A 83 0.83 -23.00 -0.79
C ARG A 83 0.03 -23.87 0.20
N HIS A 84 0.67 -24.42 1.23
CA HIS A 84 0.03 -25.26 2.26
C HIS A 84 -0.29 -24.49 3.55
N CYS A 85 -0.18 -23.16 3.55
CA CYS A 85 -0.52 -22.36 4.72
C CYS A 85 -2.03 -22.27 4.89
N PRO A 86 -2.54 -22.36 6.13
CA PRO A 86 -3.93 -22.06 6.42
C PRO A 86 -4.30 -20.65 5.98
N ASP A 87 -5.55 -20.47 5.57
CA ASP A 87 -6.10 -19.15 5.27
C ASP A 87 -6.04 -18.22 6.50
N LEU A 88 -6.06 -16.91 6.24
CA LEU A 88 -6.17 -15.87 7.26
C LEU A 88 -7.41 -16.06 8.14
N ASP A 89 -7.45 -15.47 9.32
CA ASP A 89 -8.68 -15.51 10.13
C ASP A 89 -9.85 -14.80 9.38
N PRO A 90 -11.12 -15.24 9.51
CA PRO A 90 -12.27 -14.72 8.74
C PRO A 90 -12.55 -13.21 8.85
N TRP A 91 -12.08 -12.58 9.93
CA TRP A 91 -12.26 -11.15 10.22
C TRP A 91 -11.08 -10.27 9.75
N LEU A 92 -10.10 -10.86 9.08
CA LEU A 92 -8.99 -10.13 8.49
C LEU A 92 -9.31 -9.78 7.03
N LEU A 93 -9.09 -8.52 6.68
CA LEU A 93 -9.24 -8.00 5.34
C LEU A 93 -7.90 -7.38 4.89
N PRO A 94 -7.16 -8.01 3.98
CA PRO A 94 -6.05 -7.34 3.32
C PRO A 94 -6.51 -6.05 2.63
N LEU A 95 -5.83 -4.95 2.92
CA LEU A 95 -6.00 -3.67 2.23
C LEU A 95 -5.07 -3.57 1.01
N MET A 96 -3.95 -4.29 1.09
CA MET A 96 -2.98 -4.45 0.02
C MET A 96 -2.57 -5.91 -0.06
N LEU A 97 -2.41 -6.40 -1.28
CA LEU A 97 -1.92 -7.74 -1.56
C LEU A 97 -0.43 -7.65 -1.93
N PRO A 98 0.45 -8.40 -1.24
CA PRO A 98 1.85 -8.49 -1.65
C PRO A 98 1.95 -9.16 -3.02
N ARG A 99 2.93 -8.79 -3.84
CA ARG A 99 3.23 -9.55 -5.07
C ARG A 99 4.05 -10.80 -4.76
N THR A 100 5.37 -10.66 -4.75
CA THR A 100 6.30 -11.71 -4.34
C THR A 100 6.71 -11.44 -2.90
N ASP A 101 7.34 -10.30 -2.65
CA ASP A 101 8.10 -9.96 -1.44
C ASP A 101 7.84 -8.52 -1.00
N GLY A 102 6.64 -8.26 -0.50
CA GLY A 102 6.18 -6.93 -0.15
C GLY A 102 5.63 -6.79 1.26
N TRP A 103 4.93 -5.68 1.46
CA TRP A 103 4.21 -5.44 2.71
C TRP A 103 2.84 -6.12 2.72
N HIS A 104 2.50 -6.68 3.86
CA HIS A 104 1.13 -7.00 4.20
C HIS A 104 0.56 -5.82 4.97
N VAL A 105 -0.63 -5.38 4.57
CA VAL A 105 -1.42 -4.41 5.34
C VAL A 105 -2.80 -5.01 5.49
N LEU A 106 -3.14 -5.46 6.69
CA LEU A 106 -4.38 -6.16 6.99
C LEU A 106 -5.20 -5.33 7.98
N LEU A 107 -6.49 -5.18 7.71
CA LEU A 107 -7.46 -4.66 8.67
C LEU A 107 -8.08 -5.83 9.44
N ASP A 108 -7.93 -5.81 10.75
CA ASP A 108 -8.64 -6.69 11.67
C ASP A 108 -9.96 -6.03 12.07
N THR A 109 -11.05 -6.45 11.44
CA THR A 109 -12.36 -5.83 11.65
C THR A 109 -12.97 -6.20 12.99
N LYS A 110 -12.47 -7.25 13.65
CA LYS A 110 -12.93 -7.67 14.98
C LYS A 110 -12.37 -6.76 16.07
N LEU A 111 -11.12 -6.34 15.92
CA LEU A 111 -10.41 -5.49 16.88
C LEU A 111 -10.38 -4.01 16.49
N GLY A 112 -10.69 -3.67 15.23
CA GLY A 112 -10.60 -2.31 14.72
C GLY A 112 -9.15 -1.82 14.60
N VAL A 113 -8.22 -2.72 14.25
CA VAL A 113 -6.78 -2.41 14.16
C VAL A 113 -6.22 -2.78 12.79
N VAL A 114 -5.17 -2.09 12.37
CA VAL A 114 -4.35 -2.44 11.22
C VAL A 114 -3.11 -3.19 11.71
N ARG A 115 -2.80 -4.28 11.01
CA ARG A 115 -1.56 -5.05 11.11
C ARG A 115 -0.78 -4.78 9.83
N ALA A 116 0.38 -4.15 9.92
CA ALA A 116 1.25 -3.96 8.77
C ALA A 116 2.63 -4.52 9.06
N TYR A 117 3.17 -5.29 8.13
CA TYR A 117 4.48 -5.92 8.28
C TYR A 117 5.08 -6.30 6.92
N ASN A 118 6.41 -6.30 6.84
CA ASN A 118 7.15 -6.70 5.64
C ASN A 118 7.58 -8.17 5.74
N THR A 119 7.51 -8.91 4.63
CA THR A 119 7.95 -10.31 4.52
C THR A 119 9.29 -10.45 3.78
N GLU A 120 9.94 -9.33 3.43
CA GLU A 120 11.26 -9.30 2.81
C GLU A 120 12.36 -9.71 3.82
N GLY A 121 12.87 -10.93 3.66
CA GLY A 121 13.74 -11.61 4.63
C GLY A 121 15.13 -11.02 4.83
N SER A 122 15.60 -10.07 4.02
CA SER A 122 16.90 -9.44 4.25
C SER A 122 17.09 -8.14 3.47
N GLN A 123 17.50 -7.10 4.18
CA GLN A 123 18.29 -5.93 3.70
C GLN A 123 17.58 -4.68 3.18
N LEU A 124 16.33 -4.69 2.75
CA LEU A 124 15.77 -3.49 2.12
C LEU A 124 14.81 -2.76 3.06
N LEU A 125 15.20 -1.51 3.38
CA LEU A 125 14.32 -0.45 3.85
C LEU A 125 13.93 -0.40 5.34
N ARG A 126 14.87 -0.70 6.26
CA ARG A 126 14.72 -0.33 7.70
C ARG A 126 14.49 1.19 7.95
N ASN A 127 14.65 2.01 6.92
CA ASN A 127 14.53 3.46 6.98
C ASN A 127 13.24 3.99 6.34
N THR A 128 12.36 3.16 5.78
CA THR A 128 11.05 3.65 5.29
C THR A 128 10.16 4.09 6.43
N VAL A 129 9.21 4.96 6.09
CA VAL A 129 8.17 5.41 7.03
C VAL A 129 7.40 4.21 7.58
N GLU A 130 7.04 3.24 6.74
CA GLU A 130 6.28 2.04 7.11
C GLU A 130 7.05 1.18 8.12
N TRP A 131 8.35 0.97 7.91
CA TRP A 131 9.20 0.24 8.85
C TRP A 131 9.33 0.96 10.19
N ARG A 132 9.50 2.29 10.19
CA ARG A 132 9.55 3.08 11.42
C ARG A 132 8.24 3.03 12.21
N ARG A 133 7.09 2.88 11.54
CA ARG A 133 5.76 2.83 12.17
C ARG A 133 5.41 1.48 12.77
N HIS A 134 5.78 0.40 12.08
CA HIS A 134 5.35 -0.95 12.45
C HIS A 134 6.44 -1.81 13.08
N GLY A 135 7.68 -1.32 13.15
CA GLY A 135 8.76 -2.01 13.83
C GLY A 135 9.07 -3.39 13.25
N VAL A 136 9.83 -4.19 14.00
CA VAL A 136 10.20 -5.55 13.61
C VAL A 136 9.16 -6.52 14.20
N ILE A 137 8.68 -7.47 13.40
CA ILE A 137 7.89 -8.59 13.93
C ILE A 137 8.78 -9.38 14.88
N PRO A 138 8.35 -9.65 16.13
CA PRO A 138 9.10 -10.52 17.03
C PRO A 138 9.41 -11.85 16.35
N ALA A 139 10.66 -12.32 16.42
CA ALA A 139 11.08 -13.58 15.82
C ALA A 139 10.19 -14.73 16.32
N ALA A 140 9.92 -15.71 15.45
CA ALA A 140 9.21 -16.90 15.88
C ALA A 140 10.15 -17.72 16.76
N GLU A 141 9.62 -18.33 17.84
CA GLU A 141 10.39 -19.29 18.66
C GLU A 141 10.86 -20.50 17.84
N ALA A 142 10.21 -20.77 16.70
CA ALA A 142 10.63 -21.73 15.69
C ALA A 142 10.47 -21.17 14.28
N HIS A 143 11.46 -21.41 13.40
CA HIS A 143 11.45 -21.01 11.97
C HIS A 143 10.28 -21.58 11.14
N THR A 144 9.40 -22.39 11.72
CA THR A 144 8.36 -23.17 11.05
C THR A 144 6.98 -22.50 11.00
N LEU A 145 6.81 -21.27 11.53
CA LEU A 145 5.51 -20.59 11.59
C LEU A 145 5.50 -19.19 10.94
N GLN A 146 6.33 -18.96 9.91
CA GLN A 146 6.33 -17.70 9.13
C GLN A 146 4.92 -17.31 8.64
N TRP A 147 4.06 -18.29 8.37
CA TRP A 147 2.69 -18.04 7.93
C TRP A 147 1.78 -17.38 8.99
N THR A 148 2.18 -17.39 10.27
CA THR A 148 1.47 -16.76 11.38
C THR A 148 1.99 -15.37 11.75
N GLU A 149 2.93 -14.80 10.99
CA GLU A 149 3.55 -13.51 11.31
C GLU A 149 2.52 -12.39 11.54
N TYR A 150 1.41 -12.38 10.80
CA TYR A 150 0.33 -11.41 11.01
C TYR A 150 -0.23 -11.43 12.44
N ARG A 151 -0.23 -12.58 13.13
CA ARG A 151 -0.74 -12.70 14.51
C ARG A 151 0.17 -11.99 15.52
N ARG A 152 1.47 -11.88 15.20
CA ARG A 152 2.51 -11.24 16.01
C ARG A 152 2.84 -9.82 15.55
N ALA A 153 2.36 -9.42 14.37
CA ALA A 153 2.51 -8.07 13.86
C ALA A 153 1.88 -7.06 14.83
N PRO A 154 2.50 -5.88 15.02
CA PRO A 154 1.94 -4.86 15.91
C PRO A 154 0.53 -4.44 15.52
N LEU A 155 -0.28 -4.22 16.54
CA LEU A 155 -1.69 -3.81 16.41
C LEU A 155 -1.77 -2.30 16.54
N VAL A 156 -2.14 -1.62 15.46
CA VAL A 156 -2.33 -0.17 15.46
C VAL A 156 -3.82 0.14 15.28
N PRO A 157 -4.47 0.93 16.15
CA PRO A 157 -5.86 1.35 15.93
C PRO A 157 -6.06 1.89 14.51
N SER A 158 -7.07 1.40 13.79
CA SER A 158 -7.21 1.67 12.35
C SER A 158 -7.36 3.16 12.05
N ALA A 159 -8.16 3.89 12.84
CA ALA A 159 -8.30 5.33 12.73
C ALA A 159 -6.95 6.06 12.83
N ARG A 160 -6.13 5.68 13.82
CA ARG A 160 -4.78 6.25 14.01
C ARG A 160 -3.88 5.94 12.81
N TYR A 161 -3.88 4.69 12.35
CA TYR A 161 -3.08 4.27 11.19
C TYR A 161 -3.41 5.11 9.94
N PHE A 162 -4.70 5.24 9.61
CA PHE A 162 -5.11 6.00 8.43
C PHE A 162 -4.87 7.50 8.57
N THR A 163 -5.11 8.08 9.76
CA THR A 163 -4.78 9.50 10.02
C THR A 163 -3.29 9.77 9.83
N GLU A 164 -2.41 8.97 10.44
CA GLU A 164 -0.95 9.14 10.29
C GLU A 164 -0.49 8.95 8.84
N LEU A 165 -1.08 8.00 8.10
CA LEU A 165 -0.79 7.81 6.68
C LEU A 165 -1.20 9.02 5.83
N ILE A 166 -2.42 9.53 6.02
CA ILE A 166 -2.94 10.72 5.33
C ILE A 166 -2.06 11.93 5.65
N ASP A 167 -1.74 12.16 6.92
CA ASP A 167 -0.95 13.32 7.36
C ASP A 167 0.46 13.30 6.77
N THR A 168 1.04 12.11 6.58
CA THR A 168 2.37 11.97 5.98
C THR A 168 2.38 12.33 4.50
N TYR A 169 1.33 11.99 3.74
CA TYR A 169 1.19 12.47 2.37
C TYR A 169 0.86 13.97 2.30
N ARG A 170 0.00 14.46 3.21
CA ARG A 170 -0.38 15.89 3.26
C ARG A 170 0.80 16.79 3.61
N SER A 171 1.66 16.36 4.53
CA SER A 171 2.90 17.06 4.92
C SER A 171 4.04 16.87 3.92
N LEU A 172 3.90 15.96 2.96
CA LEU A 172 4.95 15.54 2.03
C LEU A 172 6.17 14.89 2.71
N ASP A 173 6.00 14.36 3.92
CA ASP A 173 6.93 13.38 4.50
C ASP A 173 6.96 12.09 3.67
N ARG A 174 5.94 11.88 2.84
CA ARG A 174 5.93 10.94 1.73
C ARG A 174 5.39 11.59 0.46
N LEU A 175 6.08 11.41 -0.66
CA LEU A 175 5.74 11.99 -1.95
C LEU A 175 4.67 11.15 -2.68
N PRO A 176 3.55 11.75 -3.10
CA PRO A 176 2.47 11.01 -3.77
C PRO A 176 2.71 10.59 -5.24
N ILE A 177 3.93 10.75 -5.80
CA ILE A 177 4.27 10.53 -7.23
C ILE A 177 5.49 9.63 -7.46
N ILE A 178 6.29 9.35 -6.44
CA ILE A 178 7.50 8.54 -6.62
C ILE A 178 7.17 7.07 -6.36
N ASP A 179 7.84 6.18 -7.11
CA ASP A 179 8.06 4.76 -6.76
C ASP A 179 7.96 4.56 -5.24
N ALA A 180 7.09 3.64 -4.83
CA ALA A 180 6.74 3.42 -3.44
C ALA A 180 7.95 3.11 -2.54
N ASP A 181 9.02 2.55 -3.13
CA ASP A 181 10.30 2.27 -2.45
C ASP A 181 11.19 3.52 -2.28
N ARG A 182 10.78 4.68 -2.81
CA ARG A 182 11.64 5.88 -2.95
C ARG A 182 10.90 7.19 -2.70
N ASN A 183 9.70 7.11 -2.15
CA ASN A 183 8.85 8.26 -1.93
C ASN A 183 9.04 8.91 -0.54
N ASP A 184 10.00 8.46 0.27
CA ASP A 184 10.41 9.17 1.50
C ASP A 184 11.56 10.15 1.18
N PRO A 185 11.35 11.48 1.21
CA PRO A 185 12.41 12.46 0.96
C PRO A 185 13.52 12.46 2.02
N LYS A 186 13.28 11.86 3.19
CA LYS A 186 14.23 11.73 4.29
C LYS A 186 14.98 10.39 4.25
N GLU A 187 14.72 9.54 3.25
CA GLU A 187 15.33 8.23 3.15
C GLU A 187 16.86 8.34 3.00
N LYS A 188 17.59 7.64 3.88
CA LYS A 188 19.04 7.46 3.74
C LYS A 188 19.32 6.42 2.65
N LEU A 189 19.53 6.89 1.43
CA LEU A 189 19.96 6.03 0.31
C LEU A 189 21.36 5.45 0.61
N TYR A 190 21.45 4.13 0.69
CA TYR A 190 22.75 3.45 0.89
C TYR A 190 23.64 3.58 -0.35
N PRO A 191 24.97 3.74 -0.17
CA PRO A 191 25.93 4.00 -1.25
C PRO A 191 26.21 2.79 -2.17
N SER A 192 25.47 1.70 -2.08
CA SER A 192 25.65 0.52 -2.96
C SER A 192 25.23 0.77 -4.41
N ARG A 193 24.58 1.91 -4.70
CA ARG A 193 24.31 2.40 -6.06
C ARG A 193 25.28 3.53 -6.41
N SER A 194 25.61 3.70 -7.69
CA SER A 194 26.52 4.77 -8.13
C SER A 194 26.09 6.14 -7.55
N ALA A 195 27.03 6.89 -6.98
CA ALA A 195 26.74 8.17 -6.32
C ALA A 195 25.97 9.15 -7.22
N ARG A 196 26.19 9.07 -8.54
CA ARG A 196 25.47 9.83 -9.57
C ARG A 196 23.96 9.56 -9.53
N HIS A 197 23.55 8.31 -9.38
CA HIS A 197 22.15 7.90 -9.34
C HIS A 197 21.46 8.38 -8.06
N VAL A 198 22.16 8.28 -6.92
CA VAL A 198 21.68 8.76 -5.61
C VAL A 198 21.47 10.27 -5.63
N ASN A 199 22.42 11.03 -6.19
CA ASN A 199 22.31 12.49 -6.26
C ASN A 199 21.20 12.94 -7.19
N ARG A 200 21.07 12.35 -8.39
CA ARG A 200 19.98 12.67 -9.32
C ARG A 200 18.61 12.50 -8.65
N ARG A 201 18.42 11.41 -7.92
CA ARG A 201 17.17 11.14 -7.17
C ARG A 201 16.87 12.16 -6.09
N LYS A 202 17.88 12.58 -5.32
CA LYS A 202 17.68 13.62 -4.29
C LYS A 202 17.24 14.93 -4.92
N GLU A 203 17.80 15.29 -6.08
CA GLU A 203 17.36 16.46 -6.82
C GLU A 203 15.94 16.28 -7.36
N GLU A 204 15.60 15.13 -7.96
CA GLU A 204 14.23 14.81 -8.39
C GLU A 204 13.21 14.96 -7.23
N GLN A 205 13.51 14.40 -6.05
CA GLN A 205 12.67 14.52 -4.86
C GLN A 205 12.51 15.98 -4.39
N LYS A 206 13.60 16.76 -4.33
CA LYS A 206 13.55 18.19 -3.95
C LYS A 206 12.71 19.00 -4.93
N MET A 207 12.86 18.74 -6.22
CA MET A 207 12.11 19.41 -7.28
C MET A 207 10.61 19.08 -7.18
N LEU A 208 10.26 17.81 -7.00
CA LEU A 208 8.88 17.38 -6.79
C LEU A 208 8.27 18.04 -5.54
N LEU A 209 8.99 18.08 -4.43
CA LEU A 209 8.56 18.77 -3.21
C LEU A 209 8.27 20.25 -3.47
N ALA A 210 9.15 20.93 -4.20
CA ALA A 210 8.97 22.33 -4.56
C ALA A 210 7.73 22.51 -5.45
N LEU A 211 7.56 21.67 -6.46
CA LEU A 211 6.43 21.71 -7.38
C LEU A 211 5.09 21.46 -6.67
N TYR A 212 5.04 20.51 -5.72
CA TYR A 212 3.85 20.29 -4.89
C TYR A 212 3.45 21.53 -4.10
N ARG A 213 4.43 22.19 -3.46
CA ARG A 213 4.20 23.40 -2.65
C ARG A 213 3.78 24.57 -3.54
N GLU A 214 4.43 24.75 -4.68
CA GLU A 214 4.11 25.80 -5.65
C GLU A 214 2.66 25.67 -6.15
N CYS A 215 2.23 24.44 -6.43
CA CYS A 215 0.87 24.10 -6.85
C CYS A 215 -0.13 24.01 -5.68
N GLY A 216 0.23 24.49 -4.48
CA GLY A 216 -0.70 24.70 -3.36
C GLY A 216 -1.06 23.46 -2.55
N TRP A 217 -0.29 22.37 -2.64
CA TRP A 217 -0.52 21.19 -1.81
C TRP A 217 -0.40 21.51 -0.30
N PRO A 218 -1.22 20.91 0.58
CA PRO A 218 -2.34 20.01 0.28
C PRO A 218 -3.70 20.72 0.15
N ASN A 219 -3.83 21.98 0.57
CA ASN A 219 -5.14 22.61 0.78
C ASN A 219 -5.69 23.38 -0.43
N ASN A 220 -4.81 23.94 -1.26
CA ASN A 220 -5.17 24.73 -2.45
C ASN A 220 -4.62 24.04 -3.71
N TRP A 221 -4.78 22.72 -3.78
CA TRP A 221 -4.11 21.88 -4.76
C TRP A 221 -4.59 22.16 -6.18
N ARG A 222 -3.70 22.69 -7.02
CA ARG A 222 -3.94 23.00 -8.44
C ARG A 222 -3.42 21.86 -9.33
N ARG A 223 -4.17 20.76 -9.37
CA ARG A 223 -3.79 19.51 -10.08
C ARG A 223 -3.39 19.74 -11.55
N ALA A 224 -4.22 20.45 -12.31
CA ALA A 224 -3.98 20.63 -13.74
C ALA A 224 -2.68 21.40 -14.01
N GLU A 225 -2.40 22.43 -13.22
CA GLU A 225 -1.15 23.18 -13.29
C GLU A 225 0.05 22.30 -12.93
N PHE A 226 -0.07 21.49 -11.87
CA PHE A 226 0.98 20.55 -11.48
C PHE A 226 1.32 19.59 -12.62
N ILE A 227 0.32 18.93 -13.21
CA ILE A 227 0.52 17.95 -14.29
C ILE A 227 1.18 18.63 -15.50
N SER A 228 0.66 19.80 -15.90
CA SER A 228 1.23 20.57 -17.01
C SER A 228 2.70 20.92 -16.78
N LYS A 229 3.08 21.39 -15.59
CA LYS A 229 4.47 21.71 -15.25
C LYS A 229 5.37 20.47 -15.17
N TRP A 230 4.83 19.38 -14.63
CA TRP A 230 5.53 18.10 -14.55
C TRP A 230 5.85 17.54 -15.94
N GLU A 231 4.87 17.51 -16.84
CA GLU A 231 5.04 17.02 -18.20
C GLU A 231 5.92 17.95 -19.06
N ALA A 232 5.69 19.26 -18.99
CA ALA A 232 6.41 20.24 -19.81
C ALA A 232 7.91 20.34 -19.49
N GLY A 233 8.30 20.06 -18.25
CA GLY A 233 9.70 20.18 -17.83
C GLY A 233 10.62 19.06 -18.30
N SER A 234 10.17 18.10 -19.11
CA SER A 234 10.90 16.84 -19.35
C SER A 234 11.29 16.15 -18.03
N TYR A 235 10.34 16.12 -17.08
CA TYR A 235 10.44 15.29 -15.88
C TYR A 235 9.83 13.88 -16.09
N GLY A 236 9.40 13.61 -17.33
CA GLY A 236 9.04 12.27 -17.79
C GLY A 236 10.28 11.40 -17.91
N ILE A 237 10.21 10.24 -17.25
CA ILE A 237 11.09 9.09 -17.47
C ILE A 237 11.09 8.71 -18.94
#